data_AF-A0A7W7Q985-F1
#
_entry.id   AF-A0A7W7Q985-F1
#
_cell.length_a   1.000
_cell.length_b   1.000
_cell.length_c   1.000
_cell.angle_alpha   90.00
_cell.angle_beta   90.00
_cell.angle_gamma   90.00
#
_symmetry.space_group_name_H-M   'P 1'
#
loop_
_entity.id
_entity.type
_entity.pdbx_description
1 polymer ?
#
loop_
_entity_poly.entity_id
_entity_poly.type
_entity_poly.pdbx_seq_one_letter_code
_entity_poly.pdbx_strand_id
1 'polypeptide(L)'
;MRKLVLTAFMSLDGVIDEPGDWQGSMFDDDSTRLVRERILRTDVVLLGRGTYDVFAGAWPSAPSDPFVDRINALPKYVASTTLEKAEWNNSTIIAEDVERRVAELKEEDGGDILVYGVGSLAHSLLRANLVDELEIWVHPVLLGKPEPAGLLVREGSRSALKLTSTEITASGIIVSCYAVEKDSNLE
;
A
#
# COMPACT_ATOMS: atom_id res chain seq x y z
N MET A 1 18.52 -6.67 -1.67
CA MET A 1 17.74 -5.57 -1.06
C MET A 1 16.34 -5.60 -1.64
N ARG A 2 15.34 -5.77 -0.77
CA ARG A 2 13.92 -5.77 -1.15
C ARG A 2 13.48 -4.38 -1.60
N LYS A 3 12.52 -4.33 -2.52
CA LYS A 3 11.84 -3.07 -2.84
C LYS A 3 10.70 -2.84 -1.86
N LEU A 4 10.54 -1.61 -1.39
CA LEU A 4 9.35 -1.18 -0.68
C LEU A 4 8.39 -0.51 -1.67
N VAL A 5 7.25 -1.16 -1.88
CA VAL A 5 6.20 -0.74 -2.80
C VAL A 5 5.04 -0.20 -1.98
N LEU A 6 4.70 1.06 -2.18
CA LEU A 6 3.52 1.67 -1.58
C LEU A 6 2.39 1.67 -2.62
N THR A 7 1.27 1.00 -2.30
CA THR A 7 0.09 0.94 -3.16
C THR A 7 -1.05 1.79 -2.61
N ALA A 8 -1.72 2.52 -3.49
CA ALA A 8 -2.81 3.43 -3.16
C ALA A 8 -3.94 3.36 -4.17
N PHE A 9 -5.17 3.32 -3.66
CA PHE A 9 -6.38 3.49 -4.44
C PHE A 9 -6.84 4.95 -4.32
N MET A 10 -7.16 5.56 -5.45
CA MET A 10 -7.46 6.98 -5.54
C MET A 10 -8.59 7.23 -6.53
N SER A 11 -9.55 8.08 -6.19
CA SER A 11 -10.51 8.61 -7.15
C SER A 11 -9.84 9.54 -8.18
N LEU A 12 -10.54 9.89 -9.25
CA LEU A 12 -9.99 10.79 -10.26
C LEU A 12 -9.72 12.21 -9.71
N ASP A 13 -10.48 12.64 -8.71
CA ASP A 13 -10.31 13.92 -7.99
C ASP A 13 -9.39 13.83 -6.76
N GLY A 14 -8.71 12.69 -6.55
CA GLY A 14 -7.62 12.58 -5.59
C GLY A 14 -8.02 12.13 -4.18
N VAL A 15 -9.23 11.60 -3.99
CA VAL A 15 -9.70 11.04 -2.72
C VAL A 15 -9.18 9.61 -2.54
N ILE A 16 -8.52 9.36 -1.41
CA ILE A 16 -7.97 8.04 -1.04
C ILE A 16 -8.66 7.42 0.18
N ASP A 17 -9.57 8.16 0.81
CA ASP A 17 -10.22 7.76 2.05
C ASP A 17 -11.25 6.66 1.79
N GLU A 18 -11.27 5.68 2.69
CA GLU A 18 -12.20 4.55 2.74
C GLU A 18 -12.53 3.95 1.36
N PRO A 19 -11.53 3.49 0.59
CA PRO A 19 -11.75 2.98 -0.77
C PRO A 19 -12.73 1.82 -0.82
N GLY A 20 -12.89 1.09 0.29
CA GLY A 20 -13.89 0.03 0.44
C GLY A 20 -15.33 0.49 0.19
N ASP A 21 -15.66 1.76 0.41
CA ASP A 21 -17.02 2.29 0.28
C ASP A 21 -17.42 2.56 -1.18
N TRP A 22 -16.44 2.79 -2.06
CA TRP A 22 -16.71 3.27 -3.42
C TRP A 22 -16.07 2.42 -4.51
N GLN A 23 -15.00 1.67 -4.25
CA GLN A 23 -14.26 0.99 -5.33
C GLN A 23 -14.85 -0.34 -5.79
N GLY A 24 -15.63 -1.01 -4.94
CA GLY A 24 -15.93 -2.44 -5.07
C GLY A 24 -16.59 -2.81 -6.40
N SER A 25 -17.50 -1.98 -6.91
CA SER A 25 -18.20 -2.23 -8.17
C SER A 25 -17.36 -1.95 -9.43
N MET A 26 -16.18 -1.35 -9.28
CA MET A 26 -15.29 -0.99 -10.38
C MET A 26 -14.18 -2.02 -10.61
N PHE A 27 -13.98 -2.97 -9.69
CA PHE A 27 -13.03 -4.07 -9.89
C PHE A 27 -13.54 -5.03 -10.96
N ASP A 28 -12.67 -5.33 -11.92
CA ASP A 28 -12.89 -6.29 -13.00
C ASP A 28 -11.82 -7.39 -12.97
N ASP A 29 -11.83 -8.24 -14.00
CA ASP A 29 -10.88 -9.35 -14.13
C ASP A 29 -9.43 -8.85 -14.28
N ASP A 30 -9.21 -7.71 -14.95
CA ASP A 30 -7.89 -7.10 -15.09
C ASP A 30 -7.36 -6.61 -13.74
N SER A 31 -8.20 -5.92 -12.97
CA SER A 31 -7.90 -5.47 -11.62
C SER A 31 -7.56 -6.64 -10.71
N THR A 32 -8.35 -7.71 -10.79
CA THR A 32 -8.14 -8.93 -10.00
C THR A 32 -6.83 -9.61 -10.36
N ARG A 33 -6.50 -9.71 -11.65
CA ARG A 33 -5.21 -10.24 -12.13
C ARG A 33 -4.05 -9.42 -11.58
N LEU A 34 -4.10 -8.11 -11.70
CA LEU A 34 -3.04 -7.20 -11.25
C LEU A 34 -2.77 -7.28 -9.75
N VAL A 35 -3.83 -7.28 -8.92
CA VAL A 35 -3.68 -7.46 -7.46
C VAL A 35 -3.05 -8.82 -7.13
N ARG A 36 -3.45 -9.89 -7.84
CA ARG A 36 -2.88 -11.23 -7.66
C ARG A 36 -1.39 -11.26 -8.02
N GLU A 37 -1.00 -10.70 -9.16
CA GLU A 37 0.40 -10.62 -9.59
C GLU A 37 1.26 -9.84 -8.58
N ARG A 38 0.74 -8.76 -8.02
CA ARG A 38 1.44 -7.98 -6.99
C ARG A 38 1.68 -8.79 -5.71
N ILE A 39 0.65 -9.47 -5.20
CA ILE A 39 0.77 -10.31 -4.01
C ILE A 39 1.73 -11.49 -4.20
N LEU A 40 1.80 -12.06 -5.41
CA LEU A 40 2.73 -13.15 -5.70
C LEU A 40 4.21 -12.73 -5.65
N ARG A 41 4.51 -11.44 -5.89
CA ARG A 41 5.87 -10.88 -5.79
C ARG A 41 6.20 -10.34 -4.39
N THR A 42 5.19 -10.25 -3.53
CA THR A 42 5.30 -9.73 -2.17
C THR A 42 5.70 -10.85 -1.23
N ASP A 43 6.70 -10.61 -0.38
CA ASP A 43 7.10 -11.52 0.70
C ASP A 43 6.84 -10.96 2.10
N VAL A 44 6.57 -9.65 2.22
CA VAL A 44 6.18 -9.01 3.48
C VAL A 44 5.09 -7.99 3.22
N VAL A 45 4.08 -7.97 4.09
CA VAL A 45 3.07 -6.89 4.11
C VAL A 45 3.35 -5.98 5.30
N LEU A 46 3.35 -4.67 5.06
CA LEU A 46 3.50 -3.64 6.09
C LEU A 46 2.22 -2.80 6.14
N LEU A 47 1.64 -2.68 7.33
CA LEU A 47 0.31 -2.10 7.53
C LEU A 47 0.36 -1.02 8.60
N GLY A 48 -0.38 0.08 8.36
CA GLY A 48 -0.77 0.99 9.43
C GLY A 48 -1.93 0.42 10.24
N ARG A 49 -2.18 0.97 11.42
CA ARG A 49 -3.24 0.49 12.33
C ARG A 49 -4.62 0.36 11.67
N GLY A 50 -5.12 1.41 11.01
CA GLY A 50 -6.47 1.39 10.41
C GLY A 50 -6.61 0.33 9.32
N THR A 51 -5.64 0.27 8.39
CA THR A 51 -5.60 -0.75 7.34
C THR A 51 -5.54 -2.16 7.94
N TYR A 52 -4.75 -2.36 9.00
CA TYR A 52 -4.68 -3.64 9.70
C TYR A 52 -6.02 -4.05 10.27
N ASP A 53 -6.75 -3.16 10.94
CA ASP A 53 -8.05 -3.49 11.54
C ASP A 53 -9.07 -3.93 10.47
N VAL A 54 -9.13 -3.22 9.33
CA VAL A 54 -9.98 -3.60 8.19
C VAL A 54 -9.59 -4.97 7.64
N PHE A 55 -8.29 -5.18 7.41
CA PHE A 55 -7.78 -6.41 6.79
C PHE A 55 -7.93 -7.62 7.72
N ALA A 56 -7.62 -7.47 9.00
CA ALA A 56 -7.79 -8.50 10.02
C ALA A 56 -9.27 -8.87 10.23
N GLY A 57 -10.20 -7.93 9.98
CA GLY A 57 -11.64 -8.18 10.00
C GLY A 57 -12.17 -8.94 8.78
N ALA A 58 -11.43 -8.99 7.67
CA ALA A 58 -11.91 -9.54 6.41
C ALA A 58 -11.18 -10.81 5.95
N TRP A 59 -9.85 -10.77 5.88
CA TRP A 59 -9.03 -11.82 5.24
C TRP A 59 -9.04 -13.18 5.97
N PRO A 60 -9.04 -13.26 7.32
CA PRO A 60 -9.07 -14.55 8.00
C PRO A 60 -10.34 -15.36 7.73
N SER A 61 -11.46 -14.68 7.47
CA SER A 61 -12.78 -15.29 7.22
C SER A 61 -13.13 -15.42 5.73
N ALA A 62 -12.29 -14.86 4.84
CA ALA A 62 -12.54 -14.93 3.41
C ALA A 62 -12.50 -16.39 2.93
N PRO A 63 -13.35 -16.77 1.96
CA PRO A 63 -13.29 -18.11 1.37
C PRO A 63 -11.89 -18.41 0.84
N SER A 64 -11.36 -19.60 1.18
CA SER A 64 -10.03 -20.00 0.74
C SER A 64 -9.95 -20.06 -0.78
N ASP A 65 -8.95 -19.37 -1.30
CA ASP A 65 -8.45 -19.48 -2.67
C ASP A 65 -6.93 -19.22 -2.64
N PRO A 66 -6.18 -19.54 -3.70
CA PRO A 66 -4.72 -19.39 -3.70
C PRO A 66 -4.22 -17.97 -3.36
N PHE A 67 -5.02 -16.94 -3.65
CA PHE A 67 -4.71 -15.55 -3.35
C PHE A 67 -4.99 -15.20 -1.88
N VAL A 68 -6.16 -15.58 -1.36
CA VAL A 68 -6.53 -15.43 0.06
C VAL A 68 -5.54 -16.20 0.95
N ASP A 69 -5.18 -17.42 0.56
CA ASP A 69 -4.23 -18.26 1.28
C ASP A 69 -2.84 -17.60 1.30
N ARG A 70 -2.39 -17.02 0.18
CA ARG A 70 -1.12 -16.30 0.10
C ARG A 70 -1.12 -15.07 1.02
N ILE A 71 -2.14 -14.21 0.96
CA ILE A 71 -2.25 -13.02 1.82
C ILE A 71 -2.21 -13.42 3.30
N ASN A 72 -2.96 -14.45 3.69
CA ASN A 72 -2.96 -14.94 5.05
C ASN A 72 -1.61 -15.53 5.44
N ALA A 73 -0.91 -16.25 4.57
CA ALA A 73 0.38 -16.85 4.87
C ALA A 73 1.53 -15.84 5.02
N LEU A 74 1.47 -14.68 4.35
CA LEU A 74 2.55 -13.69 4.38
C LEU A 74 2.86 -13.18 5.80
N PRO A 75 4.15 -12.97 6.16
CA PRO A 75 4.53 -12.16 7.30
C PRO A 75 3.96 -10.74 7.20
N LYS A 76 3.41 -10.24 8.30
CA LYS A 76 2.79 -8.92 8.40
C LYS A 76 3.44 -8.14 9.50
N TYR A 77 3.83 -6.90 9.22
CA TYR A 77 4.30 -5.97 10.22
C TYR A 77 3.28 -4.85 10.36
N VAL A 78 2.90 -4.54 11.60
CA VAL A 78 1.85 -3.56 11.92
C VAL A 78 2.48 -2.40 12.66
N ALA A 79 2.61 -1.25 12.00
CA ALA A 79 3.08 -0.03 12.64
C ALA A 79 1.96 0.56 13.51
N SER A 80 2.09 0.43 14.83
CA SER A 80 1.08 0.92 15.77
C SER A 80 1.64 1.07 17.19
N THR A 81 1.38 2.22 17.80
CA THR A 81 1.66 2.47 19.23
C THR A 81 0.50 2.10 20.16
N THR A 82 -0.67 1.74 19.59
CA THR A 82 -1.92 1.51 20.34
C THR A 82 -2.46 0.08 20.20
N LEU A 83 -1.94 -0.71 19.27
CA LEU A 83 -2.30 -2.12 19.14
C LEU A 83 -1.52 -2.93 20.18
N GLU A 84 -2.24 -3.52 21.13
CA GLU A 84 -1.65 -4.38 22.15
C GLU A 84 -1.49 -5.83 21.66
N LYS A 85 -2.39 -6.29 20.79
CA LYS A 85 -2.39 -7.67 20.27
C LYS A 85 -2.84 -7.73 18.82
N ALA A 86 -2.12 -8.50 18.01
CA ALA A 86 -2.44 -8.76 16.62
C ALA A 86 -2.99 -10.19 16.46
N GLU A 87 -4.31 -10.33 16.26
CA GLU A 87 -4.99 -11.63 16.12
C GLU A 87 -4.87 -12.24 14.72
N TRP A 88 -4.59 -11.42 13.70
CA TRP A 88 -4.39 -11.94 12.35
C TRP A 88 -3.07 -12.69 12.30
N ASN A 89 -3.09 -13.93 11.82
CA ASN A 89 -1.93 -14.81 11.81
C ASN A 89 -0.71 -14.18 11.11
N ASN A 90 0.48 -14.55 11.60
CA ASN A 90 1.78 -14.06 11.10
C ASN A 90 1.97 -12.54 11.22
N SER A 91 1.30 -11.89 12.18
CA SER A 91 1.42 -10.46 12.42
C SER A 91 2.38 -10.13 13.58
N THR A 92 3.27 -9.17 13.35
CA THR A 92 4.19 -8.62 14.34
C THR A 92 3.96 -7.12 14.49
N ILE A 93 3.80 -6.63 15.72
CA ILE A 93 3.58 -5.21 15.98
C ILE A 93 4.93 -4.50 16.06
N ILE A 94 5.05 -3.36 15.37
CA ILE A 94 6.18 -2.43 15.48
C ILE A 94 5.65 -1.15 16.12
N ALA A 95 5.95 -0.96 17.41
CA ALA A 95 5.49 0.19 18.17
C ALA A 95 6.41 1.42 18.05
N GLU A 96 7.70 1.20 17.81
CA GLU A 96 8.74 2.24 17.82
C GLU A 96 9.72 2.02 16.68
N ASP A 97 10.47 3.07 16.30
CA ASP A 97 11.53 3.05 15.29
C ASP A 97 11.11 2.38 13.97
N VAL A 98 9.89 2.66 13.52
CA VAL A 98 9.29 2.02 12.32
C VAL A 98 10.17 2.19 11.10
N GLU A 99 10.71 3.38 10.84
CA GLU A 99 11.57 3.62 9.69
C GLU A 99 12.86 2.79 9.75
N ARG A 100 13.48 2.67 10.94
CA ARG A 100 14.67 1.82 11.13
C ARG A 100 14.34 0.36 10.88
N ARG A 101 13.25 -0.15 11.46
CA ARG A 101 12.87 -1.56 11.30
C ARG A 101 12.55 -1.88 9.84
N VAL A 102 11.93 -0.94 9.13
CA VAL A 102 11.68 -1.09 7.69
C VAL A 102 12.97 -1.06 6.87
N ALA A 103 13.93 -0.20 7.22
CA ALA A 103 15.25 -0.20 6.57
C ALA A 103 15.97 -1.54 6.74
N GLU A 104 15.96 -2.12 7.94
CA GLU A 104 16.51 -3.47 8.20
C GLU A 104 15.81 -4.54 7.35
N LEU A 105 14.46 -4.53 7.30
CA LEU A 105 13.70 -5.48 6.48
C LEU A 105 14.07 -5.39 5.00
N LYS A 106 14.41 -4.20 4.50
CA LYS A 106 14.86 -4.03 3.10
C LYS A 106 16.21 -4.68 2.84
N GLU A 107 17.08 -4.78 3.84
CA GLU A 107 18.40 -5.42 3.71
C GLU A 107 18.32 -6.94 3.66
N GLU A 108 17.25 -7.53 4.21
CA GLU A 108 17.01 -8.98 4.18
C GLU A 108 16.78 -9.50 2.74
N ASP A 109 17.08 -10.78 2.50
CA ASP A 109 16.78 -11.45 1.23
C ASP A 109 15.28 -11.75 1.09
N GLY A 110 14.73 -11.62 -0.12
CA GLY A 110 13.34 -11.94 -0.43
C GLY A 110 12.74 -11.04 -1.51
N GLY A 111 11.45 -11.23 -1.76
CA GLY A 111 10.61 -10.39 -2.62
C GLY A 111 10.22 -9.06 -1.97
N ASP A 112 9.25 -8.39 -2.58
CA ASP A 112 8.89 -7.02 -2.23
C ASP A 112 8.26 -6.91 -0.83
N ILE A 113 8.42 -5.73 -0.23
CA ILE A 113 7.68 -5.28 0.94
C ILE A 113 6.52 -4.42 0.42
N LEU A 114 5.29 -4.87 0.62
CA LEU A 114 4.09 -4.17 0.17
C LEU A 114 3.46 -3.37 1.30
N VAL A 115 3.25 -2.08 1.08
CA VAL A 115 2.51 -1.19 1.98
C VAL A 115 1.15 -0.89 1.39
N TYR A 116 0.08 -1.27 2.11
CA TYR A 116 -1.29 -0.98 1.70
C TYR A 116 -1.79 0.34 2.28
N GLY A 117 -2.28 1.20 1.39
CA GLY A 117 -2.96 2.43 1.75
C GLY A 117 -2.00 3.57 2.07
N VAL A 118 -2.59 4.75 2.17
CA VAL A 118 -1.89 6.03 2.21
C VAL A 118 -2.38 6.81 3.41
N GLY A 119 -1.54 6.82 4.44
CA GLY A 119 -1.82 7.45 5.73
C GLY A 119 -0.52 7.72 6.48
N SER A 120 -0.59 7.85 7.80
CA SER A 120 0.57 8.26 8.62
C SER A 120 1.84 7.42 8.38
N LEU A 121 1.68 6.10 8.21
CA LEU A 121 2.79 5.19 7.89
C LEU A 121 3.40 5.51 6.53
N ALA A 122 2.60 5.52 5.46
CA ALA A 122 3.04 5.82 4.11
C ALA A 122 3.79 7.16 4.03
N HIS A 123 3.27 8.21 4.68
CA HIS A 123 3.92 9.51 4.71
C HIS A 123 5.25 9.50 5.48
N SER A 124 5.34 8.75 6.58
CA SER A 124 6.60 8.57 7.33
C SER A 124 7.67 7.90 6.44
N LEU A 125 7.30 6.83 5.74
CA LEU A 125 8.21 6.11 4.84
C LEU A 125 8.65 6.95 3.64
N LEU A 126 7.76 7.76 3.08
CA LEU A 126 8.09 8.72 2.01
C LEU A 126 9.08 9.79 2.50
N ARG A 127 8.81 10.42 3.66
CA ARG A 127 9.73 11.41 4.24
C ARG A 127 11.10 10.82 4.58
N ALA A 128 11.14 9.55 4.99
CA ALA A 128 12.37 8.83 5.27
C ALA A 128 13.08 8.29 4.01
N ASN A 129 12.56 8.58 2.81
CA ASN A 129 13.13 8.14 1.53
C ASN A 129 13.26 6.60 1.41
N LEU A 130 12.34 5.88 2.07
CA LEU A 130 12.34 4.41 2.12
C LEU A 130 11.49 3.78 1.02
N VAL A 131 10.56 4.51 0.42
CA VAL A 131 9.73 4.01 -0.69
C VAL A 131 10.57 3.94 -1.96
N ASP A 132 10.57 2.80 -2.64
CA ASP A 132 11.24 2.63 -3.93
C ASP A 132 10.27 2.74 -5.10
N GLU A 133 9.03 2.32 -4.92
CA GLU A 133 7.98 2.31 -5.95
C GLU A 133 6.63 2.77 -5.38
N LEU A 134 5.94 3.63 -6.12
CA LEU A 134 4.55 4.02 -5.91
C LEU A 134 3.67 3.33 -6.97
N GLU A 135 2.71 2.52 -6.53
CA GLU A 135 1.67 1.96 -7.38
C GLU A 135 0.35 2.69 -7.10
N ILE A 136 -0.13 3.47 -8.06
CA ILE A 136 -1.33 4.29 -7.90
C ILE A 136 -2.42 3.75 -8.83
N TRP A 137 -3.57 3.41 -8.25
CA TRP A 137 -4.75 3.02 -8.99
C TRP A 137 -5.72 4.20 -9.01
N VAL A 138 -5.88 4.80 -10.18
CA VAL A 138 -6.82 5.91 -10.40
C VAL A 138 -8.14 5.33 -10.89
N HIS A 139 -9.15 5.39 -10.04
CA HIS A 139 -10.50 4.92 -10.34
C HIS A 139 -11.31 6.01 -11.04
N PRO A 140 -12.17 5.65 -12.01
CA PRO A 140 -12.96 6.60 -12.81
C PRO A 140 -14.20 7.10 -12.05
N VAL A 141 -14.00 7.67 -10.86
CA VAL A 141 -15.05 8.22 -10.00
C VAL A 141 -14.65 9.58 -9.44
N LEU A 142 -15.63 10.46 -9.22
CA LEU A 142 -15.47 11.72 -8.50
C LEU A 142 -16.22 11.63 -7.17
N LEU A 143 -15.55 11.92 -6.08
CA LEU A 143 -16.09 11.82 -4.71
C LEU A 143 -16.18 13.17 -4.01
N GLY A 144 -15.61 14.21 -4.63
CA GLY A 144 -15.52 15.54 -4.07
C GLY A 144 -14.12 15.84 -3.55
N LYS A 145 -14.03 16.84 -2.67
CA LYS A 145 -12.75 17.36 -2.22
C LYS A 145 -12.16 16.45 -1.14
N PRO A 146 -10.93 15.92 -1.30
CA PRO A 146 -10.26 15.23 -0.22
C PRO A 146 -9.98 16.18 0.94
N GLU A 147 -10.20 15.70 2.16
CA GLU A 147 -9.65 16.35 3.34
C GLU A 147 -8.11 16.28 3.29
N PRO A 148 -7.36 17.21 3.91
CA PRO A 148 -5.89 17.18 3.88
C PRO A 148 -5.28 15.86 4.37
N ALA A 149 -5.99 15.14 5.24
CA ALA A 149 -5.58 13.84 5.74
C ALA A 149 -5.65 12.73 4.67
N GLY A 150 -6.55 12.88 3.70
CA GLY A 150 -6.84 12.01 2.56
C GLY A 150 -6.13 12.42 1.26
N LEU A 151 -5.05 13.20 1.37
CA LEU A 151 -4.15 13.48 0.24
C LEU A 151 -3.04 12.42 0.17
N LEU A 152 -2.72 11.98 -1.05
CA LEU A 152 -1.64 11.03 -1.33
C LEU A 152 -0.28 11.48 -0.76
N VAL A 153 -0.04 12.80 -0.75
CA VAL A 153 1.19 13.42 -0.24
C VAL A 153 0.86 14.50 0.78
N ARG A 154 1.67 14.57 1.83
CA ARG A 154 1.65 15.66 2.83
C ARG A 154 2.87 16.55 2.65
N GLU A 155 2.82 17.73 3.27
CA GLU A 155 3.94 18.67 3.31
C GLU A 155 5.26 17.98 3.69
N GLY A 156 6.33 18.32 2.97
CA GLY A 156 7.65 17.70 3.13
C GLY A 156 7.84 16.35 2.40
N SER A 157 6.82 15.79 1.77
CA SER A 157 6.94 14.55 0.96
C SER A 157 7.13 14.91 -0.52
N ARG A 158 8.36 15.33 -0.88
CA ARG A 158 8.71 15.71 -2.26
C ARG A 158 9.74 14.76 -2.83
N SER A 159 9.40 14.15 -3.97
CA SER A 159 10.32 13.32 -4.74
C SER A 159 9.96 13.38 -6.21
N ALA A 160 10.96 13.37 -7.09
CA ALA A 160 10.72 13.14 -8.50
C ALA A 160 10.34 11.68 -8.70
N LEU A 161 9.45 11.45 -9.65
CA LEU A 161 8.90 10.14 -9.95
C LEU A 161 9.17 9.82 -11.41
N LYS A 162 9.62 8.60 -11.66
CA LYS A 162 9.79 8.07 -13.02
C LYS A 162 8.74 7.01 -13.27
N LEU A 163 7.85 7.24 -14.23
CA LEU A 163 6.88 6.23 -14.66
C LEU A 163 7.63 4.99 -15.18
N THR A 164 7.35 3.83 -14.60
CA THR A 164 7.95 2.54 -14.97
C THR A 164 6.97 1.61 -15.67
N SER A 165 5.67 1.72 -15.36
CA SER A 165 4.61 0.95 -16.02
C SER A 165 3.28 1.70 -15.93
N THR A 166 2.40 1.46 -16.90
CA THR A 166 0.99 1.85 -16.81
C THR A 166 0.12 0.78 -17.46
N GLU A 167 -0.98 0.43 -16.82
CA GLU A 167 -1.99 -0.48 -17.34
C GLU A 167 -3.38 0.14 -17.16
N ILE A 168 -4.28 -0.13 -18.10
CA ILE A 168 -5.67 0.34 -18.07
C ILE A 168 -6.57 -0.89 -18.08
N THR A 169 -7.43 -1.00 -17.08
CA THR A 169 -8.39 -2.10 -16.97
C THR A 169 -9.60 -1.88 -17.88
N ALA A 170 -10.35 -2.93 -18.18
CA ALA A 170 -11.61 -2.82 -18.93
C ALA A 170 -12.64 -1.88 -18.26
N SER A 171 -12.64 -1.79 -16.94
CA SER A 171 -13.47 -0.87 -16.15
C SER A 171 -12.98 0.59 -16.16
N GLY A 172 -11.81 0.85 -16.76
CA GLY A 172 -11.24 2.19 -16.89
C GLY A 172 -10.37 2.63 -15.71
N ILE A 173 -9.94 1.71 -14.83
CA ILE A 173 -8.97 2.01 -13.78
C ILE A 173 -7.59 2.14 -14.43
N ILE A 174 -6.87 3.21 -14.11
CA ILE A 174 -5.49 3.42 -14.54
C ILE A 174 -4.55 3.01 -13.40
N VAL A 175 -3.77 1.96 -13.61
CA VAL A 175 -2.76 1.50 -12.65
C VAL A 175 -1.40 1.97 -13.12
N SER A 176 -0.79 2.91 -12.40
CA SER A 176 0.52 3.48 -12.74
C SER A 176 1.56 3.14 -11.68
N CYS A 177 2.70 2.60 -12.12
CA CYS A 177 3.85 2.35 -11.27
C CYS A 177 4.91 3.42 -11.52
N TYR A 178 5.42 4.02 -10.45
CA TYR A 178 6.46 5.04 -10.48
C TYR A 178 7.63 4.63 -9.58
N ALA A 179 8.85 4.65 -10.10
CA ALA A 179 10.03 4.61 -9.26
C ALA A 179 10.23 5.97 -8.57
N VAL A 180 10.54 5.94 -7.28
CA VAL A 180 10.85 7.14 -6.49
C VAL A 180 12.34 7.47 -6.64
N GLU A 181 12.64 8.69 -7.07
CA GLU A 181 14.02 9.17 -7.20
C GLU A 181 14.53 9.69 -5.84
N LYS A 182 15.53 9.01 -5.30
CA LYS A 182 16.00 9.22 -3.92
C LYS A 182 16.80 10.50 -3.68
N ASP A 183 17.28 11.14 -4.74
CA ASP A 183 18.17 12.31 -4.68
C ASP A 183 17.63 13.48 -5.53
N SER A 184 16.32 13.52 -5.78
CA SER A 184 15.74 14.60 -6.58
C SER A 184 15.69 15.91 -5.79
N ASN A 185 16.49 16.90 -6.19
CA ASN A 185 16.39 18.28 -5.71
C ASN A 185 15.14 18.96 -6.28
N LEU A 186 13.97 18.66 -5.73
CA LEU A 186 12.75 19.43 -6.00
C LEU A 186 12.67 20.59 -5.01
N GLU A 187 13.13 21.77 -5.45
CA GLU A 187 13.00 23.07 -4.75
C GLU A 187 11.54 23.45 -4.47
#